data_AF-A0A3Q9J5L7-F1
#
_entry.id   AF-A0A3Q9J5L7-F1
#
_cell.length_a   1.000
_cell.length_b   1.000
_cell.length_c   1.000
_cell.angle_alpha   90.00
_cell.angle_beta   90.00
_cell.angle_gamma   90.00
#
_symmetry.space_group_name_H-M   'P 1'
#
loop_
_entity.id
_entity.type
_entity.pdbx_description
1 polymer ?
#
loop_
_entity_poly.entity_id
_entity_poly.type
_entity_poly.pdbx_seq_one_letter_code
_entity_poly.pdbx_strand_id
1 'polypeptide(L)'
;MSFGAARHVDAPGVNDFLSSTRYVRRRAELNDALATTLIALRATTVAERRGGARALSRLSRGELGWGSLPLRDFFTDGRSREDLGQLIVNEPDASVVESLLSSVQFGYSRFIVHPLWDPLHEEGAPAGYRGWAGDVAGSVRDHPSRAVRGWSAYLSVLAGDPRGWEQYLQVLPHAATTVWLADAVERFGETMTPGQRAGLRDVLRTHPPRGAGRLSAHEAALAALTN
;
A
#
# COMPACT_ATOMS: atom_id res chain seq x y z
N MET A 1 14.21 19.30 0.14
CA MET A 1 13.14 19.07 1.14
C MET A 1 13.80 18.46 2.36
N SER A 2 13.62 19.05 3.55
CA SER A 2 14.15 18.51 4.80
C SER A 2 13.02 17.76 5.51
N PHE A 3 13.17 16.45 5.68
CA PHE A 3 12.21 15.63 6.42
C PHE A 3 12.69 15.50 7.87
N GLY A 4 11.93 16.05 8.83
CA GLY A 4 11.99 15.71 10.25
C GLY A 4 12.63 16.75 11.18
N ALA A 5 11.79 17.45 11.96
CA ALA A 5 12.19 18.07 13.23
C ALA A 5 12.56 16.97 14.25
N ALA A 6 13.36 17.30 15.27
CA ALA A 6 13.66 16.34 16.34
C ALA A 6 12.35 15.94 17.05
N ARG A 7 12.02 14.64 17.04
CA ARG A 7 10.84 14.10 17.72
C ARG A 7 11.29 13.29 18.92
N HIS A 8 10.72 13.59 20.09
CA HIS A 8 10.84 12.74 21.27
C HIS A 8 9.86 11.59 21.14
N VAL A 9 10.32 10.35 21.36
CA VAL A 9 9.48 9.15 21.36
C VAL A 9 9.49 8.54 22.74
N ASP A 10 8.32 8.42 23.36
CA ASP A 10 8.18 7.77 24.68
C ASP A 10 8.19 6.25 24.54
N ALA A 11 9.34 5.72 24.13
CA ALA A 11 9.61 4.29 24.01
C ALA A 11 11.05 3.96 24.44
N PRO A 12 11.27 2.92 25.27
CA PRO A 12 12.60 2.59 25.80
C PRO A 12 13.65 2.39 24.69
N GLY A 13 14.79 3.07 24.82
CA GLY A 13 15.94 2.96 23.89
C GLY A 13 15.73 3.56 22.50
N VAL A 14 14.53 4.08 22.19
CA VAL A 14 14.24 4.65 20.86
C VAL A 14 14.93 6.00 20.69
N ASN A 15 14.86 6.90 21.68
CA ASN A 15 15.53 8.20 21.60
C ASN A 15 17.06 8.06 21.49
N ASP A 16 17.64 7.08 22.18
CA ASP A 16 19.07 6.76 22.07
C ASP A 16 19.41 6.27 20.65
N PHE A 17 18.58 5.38 20.10
CA PHE A 17 18.73 4.93 18.72
C PHE A 17 18.61 6.09 17.72
N LEU A 18 17.59 6.95 17.86
CA LEU A 18 17.36 8.10 16.99
C LEU A 18 18.44 9.18 17.09
N SER A 19 19.18 9.21 18.20
CA SER A 19 20.35 10.06 18.38
C SER A 19 21.66 9.41 17.93
N SER A 20 21.65 8.10 17.61
CA SER A 20 22.85 7.36 17.22
C SER A 20 23.36 7.73 15.84
N THR A 21 24.68 7.67 15.64
CA THR A 21 25.32 7.81 14.32
C THR A 21 24.79 6.80 13.30
N ARG A 22 24.44 5.59 13.76
CA ARG A 22 23.84 4.55 12.91
C ARG A 22 22.53 5.02 12.30
N TYR A 23 21.64 5.62 13.10
CA TYR A 23 20.38 6.16 12.61
C TYR A 23 20.61 7.37 11.71
N VAL A 24 21.47 8.31 12.09
CA VAL A 24 21.77 9.50 11.27
C VAL A 24 22.21 9.11 9.86
N ARG A 25 23.13 8.13 9.74
CA ARG A 25 23.56 7.59 8.45
C ARG A 25 22.41 6.96 7.68
N ARG A 26 21.62 6.09 8.34
CA ARG A 26 20.50 5.41 7.70
C ARG A 26 19.42 6.39 7.21
N ARG A 27 19.14 7.44 7.98
CA ARG A 27 18.22 8.51 7.61
C ARG A 27 18.69 9.25 6.37
N ALA A 28 19.98 9.59 6.29
CA ALA A 28 20.55 10.24 5.11
C ALA A 28 20.40 9.36 3.86
N GLU A 29 20.81 8.08 3.95
CA GLU A 29 20.67 7.11 2.85
C GLU A 29 19.23 6.97 2.34
N LEU A 30 18.25 6.89 3.26
CA LEU A 30 16.84 6.77 2.87
C LEU A 30 16.28 8.05 2.28
N ASN A 31 16.65 9.21 2.82
CA ASN A 31 16.25 10.50 2.26
C ASN A 31 16.80 10.69 0.84
N ASP A 32 18.05 10.31 0.61
CA ASP A 32 18.67 10.37 -0.72
C ASP A 32 17.96 9.40 -1.68
N ALA A 33 17.71 8.15 -1.25
CA ALA A 33 16.99 7.17 -2.06
C ALA A 33 15.56 7.62 -2.39
N LEU A 34 14.85 8.23 -1.43
CA LEU A 34 13.53 8.83 -1.65
C LEU A 34 13.61 10.00 -2.64
N ALA A 35 14.56 10.91 -2.47
CA ALA A 35 14.73 12.05 -3.37
C ALA A 35 15.00 11.61 -4.81
N THR A 36 15.92 10.67 -5.02
CA THR A 36 16.19 10.07 -6.35
C THR A 36 14.95 9.40 -6.93
N THR A 37 14.19 8.68 -6.10
CA THR A 37 12.95 8.02 -6.51
C THR A 37 11.91 9.04 -6.99
N LEU A 38 11.71 10.13 -6.25
CA LEU A 38 10.74 11.17 -6.59
C LEU A 38 11.15 11.95 -7.85
N ILE A 39 12.45 12.16 -8.08
CA ILE A 39 12.97 12.73 -9.32
C ILE A 39 12.64 11.80 -10.50
N ALA A 40 12.95 10.52 -10.37
CA ALA A 40 12.70 9.53 -11.43
C ALA A 40 11.20 9.40 -11.77
N LEU A 41 10.31 9.52 -10.77
CA LEU A 41 8.86 9.52 -10.98
C LEU A 41 8.35 10.71 -11.80
N ARG A 42 9.08 11.83 -11.79
CA ARG A 42 8.75 13.05 -12.55
C ARG A 42 9.48 13.12 -13.90
N ALA A 43 10.20 12.07 -14.26
CA ALA A 43 10.95 12.02 -15.50
C ALA A 43 10.06 11.95 -16.73
N THR A 44 10.55 12.46 -17.85
CA THR A 44 9.80 12.50 -19.12
C THR A 44 9.68 11.10 -19.74
N THR A 45 10.66 10.23 -19.53
CA THR A 45 10.65 8.88 -20.11
C THR A 45 9.88 7.89 -19.23
N VAL A 46 9.09 7.02 -19.87
CA VAL A 46 8.35 5.94 -19.18
C VAL A 46 9.32 4.98 -18.46
N ALA A 47 10.51 4.75 -19.02
CA ALA A 47 11.50 3.84 -18.43
C ALA A 47 11.99 4.34 -17.06
N GLU A 48 12.30 5.64 -16.95
CA GLU A 48 12.71 6.25 -15.69
C GLU A 48 11.59 6.26 -14.66
N ARG A 49 10.35 6.61 -15.08
CA ARG A 49 9.19 6.56 -14.18
C ARG A 49 8.89 5.16 -13.66
N ARG A 50 9.00 4.13 -14.50
CA ARG A 50 8.94 2.72 -14.07
C ARG A 50 10.04 2.38 -13.07
N GLY A 51 11.26 2.87 -13.30
CA GLY A 51 12.37 2.76 -12.36
C GLY A 51 12.04 3.37 -10.99
N GLY A 52 11.54 4.60 -10.98
CA GLY A 52 11.09 5.32 -9.79
C GLY A 52 9.97 4.58 -9.06
N ALA A 53 8.91 4.16 -9.75
CA ALA A 53 7.78 3.49 -9.11
C ALA A 53 8.15 2.14 -8.51
N ARG A 54 9.03 1.38 -9.18
CA ARG A 54 9.60 0.15 -8.62
C ARG A 54 10.50 0.42 -7.41
N ALA A 55 11.26 1.51 -7.44
CA ALA A 55 12.10 1.93 -6.31
C ALA A 55 11.22 2.30 -5.10
N LEU A 56 10.16 3.09 -5.29
CA LEU A 56 9.21 3.44 -4.22
C LEU A 56 8.54 2.19 -3.65
N SER A 57 8.08 1.29 -4.51
CA SER A 57 7.48 0.01 -4.10
C SER A 57 8.47 -0.88 -3.34
N ARG A 58 9.77 -0.83 -3.68
CA ARG A 58 10.80 -1.57 -2.94
C ARG A 58 11.07 -0.94 -1.58
N LEU A 59 11.16 0.39 -1.52
CA LEU A 59 11.36 1.13 -0.27
C LEU A 59 10.19 0.87 0.70
N SER A 60 8.95 0.91 0.20
CA SER A 60 7.76 0.67 1.04
C SER A 60 7.70 -0.76 1.58
N ARG A 61 8.27 -1.74 0.87
CA ARG A 61 8.39 -3.15 1.30
C ARG A 61 9.66 -3.48 2.08
N GLY A 62 10.59 -2.53 2.20
CA GLY A 62 11.87 -2.75 2.88
C GLY A 62 11.69 -3.11 4.36
N GLU A 63 12.77 -3.53 5.00
CA GLU A 63 12.79 -3.87 6.44
C GLU A 63 12.14 -2.77 7.29
N LEU A 64 11.21 -3.17 8.15
CA LEU A 64 10.47 -2.27 9.03
C LEU A 64 11.24 -2.09 10.34
N GLY A 65 11.40 -0.84 10.75
CA GLY A 65 12.03 -0.50 12.03
C GLY A 65 12.18 1.00 12.20
N TRP A 66 12.71 1.46 13.32
CA TRP A 66 12.94 2.89 13.56
C TRP A 66 13.83 3.55 12.49
N GLY A 67 14.69 2.78 11.83
CA GLY A 67 15.48 3.25 10.69
C GLY A 67 14.64 3.67 9.48
N SER A 68 13.39 3.22 9.34
CA SER A 68 12.49 3.60 8.24
C SER A 68 11.59 4.80 8.57
N LEU A 69 11.87 5.54 9.65
CA LEU A 69 11.09 6.72 10.03
C LEU A 69 10.94 7.76 8.89
N PRO A 70 11.95 8.02 8.03
CA PRO A 70 11.76 8.92 6.89
C PRO A 70 10.70 8.46 5.87
N LEU A 71 10.58 7.14 5.66
CA LEU A 71 9.52 6.59 4.80
C LEU A 71 8.15 6.75 5.43
N ARG A 72 8.07 6.57 6.76
CA ARG A 72 6.82 6.87 7.48
C ARG A 72 6.44 8.34 7.33
N ASP A 73 7.38 9.25 7.54
CA ASP A 73 7.13 10.68 7.40
C ASP A 73 6.60 11.03 6.01
N PHE A 74 7.20 10.46 4.96
CA PHE A 74 6.70 10.59 3.58
C PHE A 74 5.24 10.13 3.42
N PHE A 75 4.86 8.99 4.00
CA PHE A 75 3.47 8.49 3.88
C PHE A 75 2.47 9.23 4.77
N THR A 76 2.89 9.84 5.87
CA THR A 76 1.98 10.62 6.73
C THR A 76 1.84 12.08 6.29
N ASP A 77 2.86 12.65 5.68
CA ASP A 77 2.86 14.03 5.20
C ASP A 77 1.75 14.25 4.16
N GLY A 78 0.91 15.26 4.41
CA GLY A 78 -0.25 15.55 3.55
C GLY A 78 0.15 15.97 2.14
N ARG A 79 1.22 16.78 2.00
CA ARG A 79 1.72 17.24 0.70
C ARG A 79 2.30 16.09 -0.12
N SER A 80 3.09 15.22 0.52
CA SER A 80 3.65 14.03 -0.12
C SER A 80 2.56 13.09 -0.62
N ARG A 81 1.47 12.92 0.15
CA ARG A 81 0.29 12.15 -0.28
C ARG A 81 -0.45 12.80 -1.45
N GLU A 82 -0.63 14.12 -1.42
CA GLU A 82 -1.25 14.87 -2.52
C GLU A 82 -0.42 14.72 -3.82
N ASP A 83 0.89 14.96 -3.75
CA ASP A 83 1.82 14.79 -4.86
C ASP A 83 1.79 13.36 -5.43
N LEU A 84 1.81 12.34 -4.55
CA LEU A 84 1.74 10.94 -4.95
C LEU A 84 0.38 10.60 -5.59
N GLY A 85 -0.72 11.12 -5.04
CA GLY A 85 -2.05 10.97 -5.62
C GLY A 85 -2.13 11.56 -7.02
N GLN A 86 -1.61 12.77 -7.22
CA GLN A 86 -1.54 13.40 -8.54
C GLN A 86 -0.68 12.61 -9.54
N LEU A 87 0.44 12.04 -9.10
CA LEU A 87 1.25 11.15 -9.93
C LEU A 87 0.45 9.91 -10.36
N ILE A 88 -0.31 9.30 -9.46
CA ILE A 88 -1.12 8.11 -9.77
C ILE A 88 -2.23 8.44 -10.77
N VAL A 89 -2.96 9.53 -10.55
CA VAL A 89 -4.11 9.92 -11.38
C VAL A 89 -3.69 10.30 -12.80
N ASN A 90 -2.55 10.97 -12.93
CA ASN A 90 -2.10 11.51 -14.22
C ASN A 90 -1.13 10.57 -14.99
N GLU A 91 -0.79 9.40 -14.43
CA GLU A 91 0.16 8.49 -15.08
C GLU A 91 -0.53 7.60 -16.14
N PRO A 92 -0.12 7.68 -17.41
CA PRO A 92 -0.68 6.82 -18.46
C PRO A 92 -0.17 5.37 -18.43
N ASP A 93 1.02 5.11 -17.86
CA ASP A 93 1.59 3.77 -17.86
C ASP A 93 1.04 2.89 -16.73
N ALA A 94 0.30 1.86 -17.10
CA ALA A 94 -0.32 0.93 -16.15
C ALA A 94 0.66 0.28 -15.17
N SER A 95 1.90 -0.01 -15.59
CA SER A 95 2.90 -0.65 -14.72
C SER A 95 3.44 0.31 -13.66
N VAL A 96 3.55 1.60 -14.00
CA VAL A 96 3.87 2.66 -13.04
C VAL A 96 2.72 2.79 -12.03
N VAL A 97 1.48 2.95 -12.50
CA VAL A 97 0.29 3.07 -11.64
C VAL A 97 0.18 1.88 -10.67
N GLU A 98 0.34 0.64 -11.16
CA GLU A 98 0.32 -0.56 -10.33
C GLU A 98 1.36 -0.51 -9.19
N SER A 99 2.60 -0.11 -9.52
CA SER A 99 3.69 -0.03 -8.53
C SER A 99 3.44 1.07 -7.49
N LEU A 100 2.83 2.18 -7.91
CA LEU A 100 2.46 3.28 -7.01
C LEU A 100 1.31 2.86 -6.07
N LEU A 101 0.24 2.23 -6.59
CA LEU A 101 -0.87 1.73 -5.76
C LEU A 101 -0.40 0.66 -4.76
N SER A 102 0.51 -0.21 -5.17
CA SER A 102 1.17 -1.13 -4.25
C SER A 102 1.92 -0.37 -3.13
N SER A 103 2.58 0.74 -3.46
CA SER A 103 3.26 1.57 -2.47
C SER A 103 2.27 2.22 -1.48
N VAL A 104 1.06 2.58 -1.91
CA VAL A 104 -0.02 3.07 -1.04
C VAL A 104 -0.45 1.98 -0.05
N GLN A 105 -0.66 0.75 -0.52
CA GLN A 105 -1.05 -0.36 0.36
C GLN A 105 0.04 -0.67 1.41
N PHE A 106 1.31 -0.72 1.00
CA PHE A 106 2.41 -0.93 1.93
C PHE A 106 2.62 0.27 2.86
N GLY A 107 2.37 1.47 2.34
CA GLY A 107 2.26 2.71 3.10
C GLY A 107 1.37 2.53 4.32
N TYR A 108 0.11 2.17 4.08
CA TYR A 108 -0.87 1.90 5.12
C TYR A 108 -0.40 0.82 6.11
N SER A 109 -0.15 -0.39 5.61
CA SER A 109 0.08 -1.57 6.45
C SER A 109 1.36 -1.47 7.28
N ARG A 110 2.40 -0.81 6.78
CA ARG A 110 3.72 -0.78 7.41
C ARG A 110 4.04 0.52 8.12
N PHE A 111 3.49 1.65 7.69
CA PHE A 111 3.88 2.97 8.21
C PHE A 111 2.75 3.74 8.89
N ILE A 112 1.50 3.32 8.70
CA ILE A 112 0.33 3.97 9.32
C ILE A 112 -0.21 3.15 10.49
N VAL A 113 -0.51 1.87 10.27
CA VAL A 113 -1.21 1.04 11.26
C VAL A 113 -0.35 0.00 11.97
N HIS A 114 0.95 -0.05 11.68
CA HIS A 114 1.83 -1.03 12.31
C HIS A 114 2.11 -0.66 13.78
N PRO A 115 2.01 -1.60 14.75
CA PRO A 115 2.18 -1.32 16.19
C PRO A 115 3.53 -0.70 16.60
N LEU A 116 4.58 -0.90 15.79
CA LEU A 116 5.87 -0.21 15.95
C LEU A 116 5.70 1.31 16.13
N TRP A 117 4.68 1.89 15.50
CA TRP A 117 4.45 3.33 15.46
C TRP A 117 3.45 3.82 16.51
N ASP A 118 2.98 2.95 17.42
CA ASP A 118 2.05 3.34 18.49
C ASP A 118 2.56 4.55 19.31
N PRO A 119 3.87 4.67 19.65
CA PRO A 119 4.40 5.85 20.34
C PRO A 119 4.34 7.15 19.51
N LEU A 120 4.13 7.05 18.21
CA LEU A 120 4.01 8.17 17.25
C LEU A 120 2.60 8.27 16.66
N HIS A 121 1.62 7.56 17.24
CA HIS A 121 0.29 7.53 16.69
C HIS A 121 -0.38 8.89 16.86
N GLU A 122 -0.79 9.50 15.76
CA GLU A 122 -1.62 10.68 15.76
C GLU A 122 -3.08 10.24 15.64
N GLU A 123 -3.94 10.76 16.49
CA GLU A 123 -5.37 10.45 16.47
C GLU A 123 -5.95 10.81 15.08
N GLY A 124 -6.65 9.85 14.46
CA GLY A 124 -7.25 10.03 13.13
C GLY A 124 -6.30 9.86 11.94
N ALA A 125 -4.98 9.70 12.11
CA ALA A 125 -4.06 9.48 10.99
C ALA A 125 -4.42 8.25 10.13
N PRO A 126 -4.82 7.09 10.70
CA PRO A 126 -5.29 5.96 9.91
C PRO A 126 -6.58 6.25 9.13
N ALA A 127 -7.51 7.02 9.71
CA ALA A 127 -8.75 7.40 9.02
C ALA A 127 -8.46 8.35 7.85
N GLY A 128 -7.61 9.36 8.07
CA GLY A 128 -7.19 10.29 7.03
C GLY A 128 -6.41 9.61 5.89
N TYR A 129 -5.56 8.61 6.20
CA TYR A 129 -4.89 7.83 5.17
C TYR A 129 -5.85 6.97 4.36
N ARG A 130 -6.82 6.31 5.03
CA ARG A 130 -7.85 5.50 4.39
C ARG A 130 -8.74 6.34 3.46
N GLY A 131 -9.17 7.52 3.89
CA GLY A 131 -9.95 8.44 3.06
C GLY A 131 -9.20 8.81 1.77
N TRP A 132 -7.95 9.28 1.91
CA TRP A 132 -7.11 9.60 0.75
C TRP A 132 -6.86 8.39 -0.17
N ALA A 133 -6.59 7.20 0.39
CA ALA A 133 -6.42 5.99 -0.40
C ALA A 133 -7.70 5.62 -1.17
N GLY A 134 -8.88 5.88 -0.59
CA GLY A 134 -10.18 5.76 -1.24
C GLY A 134 -10.37 6.73 -2.41
N ASP A 135 -9.97 7.99 -2.25
CA ASP A 135 -10.03 9.00 -3.33
C ASP A 135 -9.13 8.62 -4.51
N VAL A 136 -7.92 8.12 -4.22
CA VAL A 136 -6.99 7.58 -5.22
C VAL A 136 -7.64 6.37 -5.91
N ALA A 137 -8.19 5.42 -5.15
CA ALA A 137 -8.85 4.24 -5.70
C ALA A 137 -9.99 4.61 -6.63
N GLY A 138 -10.85 5.55 -6.23
CA GLY A 138 -11.99 6.04 -6.99
C GLY A 138 -11.57 6.65 -8.33
N SER A 139 -10.41 7.32 -8.37
CA SER A 139 -9.90 7.97 -9.58
C SER A 139 -9.35 6.99 -10.63
N VAL A 140 -8.92 5.79 -10.21
CA VAL A 140 -8.37 4.75 -11.11
C VAL A 140 -9.26 3.51 -11.25
N ARG A 141 -10.49 3.55 -10.71
CA ARG A 141 -11.42 2.40 -10.67
C ARG A 141 -11.76 1.82 -12.05
N ASP A 142 -11.88 2.70 -13.05
CA ASP A 142 -12.28 2.34 -14.42
C ASP A 142 -11.08 2.26 -15.37
N HIS A 143 -9.86 2.23 -14.81
CA HIS A 143 -8.62 2.18 -15.58
C HIS A 143 -8.58 0.94 -16.50
N PRO A 144 -8.07 1.03 -17.75
CA PRO A 144 -8.12 -0.07 -18.73
C PRO A 144 -7.33 -1.31 -18.29
N SER A 145 -6.24 -1.12 -17.54
CA SER A 145 -5.49 -2.23 -16.94
C SER A 145 -6.25 -2.89 -15.81
N ARG A 146 -6.49 -4.20 -15.96
CA ARG A 146 -7.11 -5.04 -14.93
C ARG A 146 -6.30 -5.14 -13.64
N ALA A 147 -4.97 -5.10 -13.72
CA ALA A 147 -4.11 -5.12 -12.54
C ALA A 147 -4.32 -3.86 -11.69
N VAL A 148 -4.43 -2.70 -12.34
CA VAL A 148 -4.75 -1.41 -11.70
C VAL A 148 -6.14 -1.47 -11.04
N ARG A 149 -7.15 -2.00 -11.75
CA ARG A 149 -8.49 -2.19 -11.15
C ARG A 149 -8.48 -3.11 -9.93
N GLY A 150 -7.65 -4.15 -9.92
CA GLY A 150 -7.48 -5.01 -8.74
C GLY A 150 -6.88 -4.30 -7.53
N TRP A 151 -5.93 -3.39 -7.74
CA TRP A 151 -5.41 -2.55 -6.68
C TRP A 151 -6.40 -1.48 -6.22
N SER A 152 -7.15 -0.88 -7.15
CA SER A 152 -8.25 0.03 -6.83
C SER A 152 -9.31 -0.66 -5.95
N ALA A 153 -9.68 -1.90 -6.28
CA ALA A 153 -10.59 -2.71 -5.47
C ALA A 153 -10.06 -2.91 -4.04
N TYR A 154 -8.78 -3.28 -3.90
CA TYR A 154 -8.13 -3.41 -2.59
C TYR A 154 -8.22 -2.10 -1.79
N LEU A 155 -7.81 -0.99 -2.39
CA LEU A 155 -7.77 0.31 -1.71
C LEU A 155 -9.18 0.81 -1.37
N SER A 156 -10.18 0.48 -2.18
CA SER A 156 -11.60 0.77 -1.89
C SER A 156 -12.04 0.00 -0.63
N VAL A 157 -11.74 -1.29 -0.53
CA VAL A 157 -12.02 -2.08 0.67
C VAL A 157 -11.28 -1.52 1.90
N LEU A 158 -10.00 -1.18 1.74
CA LEU A 158 -9.20 -0.54 2.81
C LEU A 158 -9.81 0.78 3.28
N ALA A 159 -10.42 1.55 2.37
CA ALA A 159 -11.14 2.78 2.68
C ALA A 159 -12.53 2.55 3.30
N GLY A 160 -12.98 1.30 3.41
CA GLY A 160 -14.32 0.93 3.89
C GLY A 160 -15.42 1.04 2.83
N ASP A 161 -15.08 1.18 1.55
CA ASP A 161 -16.04 1.22 0.45
C ASP A 161 -16.44 -0.21 0.03
N PRO A 162 -17.72 -0.62 0.25
CA PRO A 162 -18.17 -1.97 -0.07
C PRO A 162 -18.13 -2.30 -1.57
N ARG A 163 -18.08 -1.29 -2.45
CA ARG A 163 -17.94 -1.48 -3.91
C ARG A 163 -16.60 -2.12 -4.28
N GLY A 164 -15.59 -2.04 -3.42
CA GLY A 164 -14.31 -2.73 -3.63
C GLY A 164 -14.48 -4.25 -3.75
N TRP A 165 -15.38 -4.85 -2.97
CA TRP A 165 -15.68 -6.29 -3.06
C TRP A 165 -16.35 -6.68 -4.39
N GLU A 166 -17.21 -5.82 -4.93
CA GLU A 166 -17.82 -6.03 -6.24
C GLU A 166 -16.79 -5.95 -7.37
N GLN A 167 -15.87 -4.98 -7.28
CA GLN A 167 -14.76 -4.88 -8.24
C GLN A 167 -13.86 -6.11 -8.21
N TYR A 168 -13.60 -6.69 -7.02
CA TYR A 168 -12.85 -7.94 -6.91
C TYR A 168 -13.47 -9.06 -7.74
N LEU A 169 -14.80 -9.24 -7.68
CA LEU A 169 -15.51 -10.25 -8.49
C LEU A 169 -15.27 -10.05 -10.00
N GLN A 170 -15.13 -8.80 -10.46
CA GLN A 170 -14.89 -8.48 -11.86
C GLN A 170 -13.42 -8.71 -12.29
N VAL A 171 -12.46 -8.65 -11.36
CA VAL A 171 -11.02 -8.73 -11.68
C VAL A 171 -10.34 -10.07 -11.34
N LEU A 172 -10.99 -10.96 -10.59
CA LEU A 172 -10.40 -12.18 -10.01
C LEU A 172 -10.10 -13.41 -10.89
N PRO A 173 -10.43 -13.51 -12.19
CA PRO A 173 -9.89 -14.61 -13.01
C PRO A 173 -8.35 -14.64 -13.25
N HIS A 174 -7.49 -13.99 -12.45
CA HIS A 174 -6.02 -14.01 -12.62
C HIS A 174 -5.26 -14.16 -11.30
N ALA A 175 -4.13 -14.86 -11.31
CA ALA A 175 -3.46 -15.37 -10.11
C ALA A 175 -2.71 -14.33 -9.26
N ALA A 176 -2.49 -13.10 -9.76
CA ALA A 176 -1.80 -12.04 -9.01
C ALA A 176 -2.73 -11.28 -8.05
N THR A 177 -4.03 -11.22 -8.34
CA THR A 177 -5.05 -10.60 -7.46
C THR A 177 -5.39 -11.46 -6.25
N THR A 178 -4.99 -12.74 -6.23
CA THR A 178 -5.31 -13.69 -5.16
C THR A 178 -4.57 -13.41 -3.85
N VAL A 179 -3.32 -12.94 -3.90
CA VAL A 179 -2.54 -12.63 -2.68
C VAL A 179 -3.12 -11.43 -1.94
N TRP A 180 -3.46 -10.36 -2.68
CA TRP A 180 -4.05 -9.16 -2.10
C TRP A 180 -5.50 -9.36 -1.68
N LEU A 181 -6.24 -10.21 -2.39
CA LEU A 181 -7.55 -10.63 -1.93
C LEU A 181 -7.45 -11.35 -0.58
N ALA A 182 -6.49 -12.24 -0.38
CA ALA A 182 -6.32 -12.95 0.88
C ALA A 182 -6.08 -11.97 2.05
N ASP A 183 -5.15 -11.02 1.88
CA ASP A 183 -4.91 -9.96 2.86
C ASP A 183 -6.14 -9.08 3.10
N ALA A 184 -6.88 -8.73 2.03
CA ALA A 184 -8.12 -7.95 2.16
C ALA A 184 -9.20 -8.73 2.93
N VAL A 185 -9.39 -10.02 2.63
CA VAL A 185 -10.36 -10.88 3.30
C VAL A 185 -10.00 -11.06 4.77
N GLU A 186 -8.72 -11.30 5.09
CA GLU A 186 -8.23 -11.43 6.46
C GLU A 186 -8.49 -10.16 7.28
N ARG A 187 -8.21 -8.98 6.70
CA ARG A 187 -8.28 -7.70 7.41
C ARG A 187 -9.66 -7.08 7.45
N PHE A 188 -10.46 -7.27 6.41
CA PHE A 188 -11.68 -6.50 6.16
C PHE A 188 -12.88 -7.40 5.84
N GLY A 189 -12.75 -8.72 5.95
CA GLY A 189 -13.80 -9.64 5.51
C GLY A 189 -15.12 -9.55 6.29
N GLU A 190 -15.11 -8.91 7.45
CA GLU A 190 -16.31 -8.57 8.21
C GLU A 190 -17.19 -7.52 7.52
N THR A 191 -16.63 -6.72 6.60
CA THR A 191 -17.39 -5.69 5.87
C THR A 191 -18.10 -6.25 4.65
N MET A 192 -17.91 -7.54 4.33
CA MET A 192 -18.57 -8.20 3.20
C MET A 192 -20.03 -8.54 3.52
N THR A 193 -20.90 -8.30 2.56
CA THR A 193 -22.24 -8.88 2.57
C THR A 193 -22.20 -10.41 2.35
N PRO A 194 -23.22 -11.16 2.79
CA PRO A 194 -23.30 -12.60 2.50
C PRO A 194 -23.22 -12.95 1.01
N GLY A 195 -23.81 -12.11 0.14
CA GLY A 195 -23.76 -12.30 -1.32
C GLY A 195 -22.37 -12.12 -1.90
N GLN A 196 -21.63 -11.10 -1.46
CA GLN A 196 -20.23 -10.87 -1.87
C GLN A 196 -19.33 -12.02 -1.42
N ARG A 197 -19.50 -12.49 -0.17
CA ARG A 197 -18.77 -13.64 0.36
C ARG A 197 -19.02 -14.92 -0.45
N ALA A 198 -20.28 -15.19 -0.78
CA ALA A 198 -20.66 -16.34 -1.60
C ALA A 198 -20.07 -16.26 -3.02
N GLY A 199 -20.14 -15.08 -3.64
CA GLY A 199 -19.58 -14.84 -4.98
C GLY A 199 -18.06 -14.99 -5.02
N LEU A 200 -17.34 -14.43 -4.04
CA LEU A 200 -15.87 -14.53 -3.99
C LEU A 200 -15.43 -15.98 -3.79
N ARG A 201 -16.14 -16.72 -2.94
CA ARG A 201 -15.89 -18.15 -2.75
C ARG A 201 -16.08 -18.95 -4.04
N ASP A 202 -17.13 -18.65 -4.81
CA ASP A 202 -17.40 -19.31 -6.08
C ASP A 202 -16.32 -19.00 -7.13
N VAL A 203 -15.95 -17.73 -7.27
CA VAL A 203 -14.88 -17.28 -8.18
C VAL A 203 -13.54 -17.91 -7.81
N LEU A 204 -13.21 -18.00 -6.52
CA LEU A 204 -11.97 -18.65 -6.08
C LEU A 204 -11.98 -20.15 -6.41
N ARG A 205 -13.07 -20.86 -6.13
CA ARG A 205 -13.17 -22.30 -6.45
C ARG A 205 -13.05 -22.59 -7.95
N THR A 206 -13.62 -21.72 -8.79
CA THR A 206 -13.61 -21.88 -10.25
C THR A 206 -12.29 -21.43 -10.89
N HIS A 207 -11.49 -20.61 -10.19
CA HIS A 207 -10.23 -20.08 -10.69
C HIS A 207 -9.07 -20.24 -9.68
N PRO A 208 -8.62 -21.48 -9.40
CA PRO A 208 -7.48 -21.70 -8.53
C PRO A 208 -6.20 -21.08 -9.14
N PRO A 209 -5.32 -20.49 -8.32
CA PRO A 209 -4.10 -19.86 -8.81
C PRO A 209 -3.11 -20.92 -9.30
N ARG A 210 -2.27 -20.51 -10.26
CA ARG A 210 -1.13 -21.31 -10.72
C ARG A 210 0.12 -20.94 -9.92
N GLY A 211 0.68 -21.89 -9.17
CA GLY A 211 1.95 -21.78 -8.43
C GLY A 211 1.84 -21.94 -6.89
N ALA A 212 2.80 -22.64 -6.28
CA ALA A 212 2.78 -23.05 -4.87
C ALA A 212 2.60 -21.91 -3.85
N GLY A 213 3.32 -20.79 -4.01
CA GLY A 213 3.17 -19.64 -3.10
C GLY A 213 1.80 -18.94 -3.18
N ARG A 214 1.08 -19.11 -4.29
CA ARG A 214 -0.25 -18.53 -4.49
C ARG A 214 -1.36 -19.46 -3.99
N LEU A 215 -1.11 -20.77 -3.98
CA LEU A 215 -2.01 -21.77 -3.40
C LEU A 215 -2.25 -21.51 -1.91
N SER A 216 -1.20 -21.21 -1.13
CA SER A 216 -1.36 -20.91 0.30
C SER A 216 -2.21 -19.67 0.57
N ALA A 217 -2.00 -18.56 -0.15
CA ALA A 217 -2.83 -17.35 -0.01
C ALA A 217 -4.28 -17.61 -0.44
N HIS A 218 -4.48 -18.42 -1.48
CA HIS A 218 -5.79 -18.81 -1.95
C HIS A 218 -6.56 -19.68 -0.96
N GLU A 219 -5.90 -20.66 -0.37
CA GLU A 219 -6.45 -21.52 0.68
C GLU A 219 -6.81 -20.70 1.92
N ALA A 220 -5.94 -19.75 2.32
CA ALA A 220 -6.23 -18.83 3.42
C ALA A 220 -7.48 -17.97 3.15
N ALA A 221 -7.61 -17.41 1.94
CA ALA A 221 -8.80 -16.65 1.54
C ALA A 221 -10.06 -17.52 1.56
N LEU A 222 -10.01 -18.75 1.02
CA LEU A 222 -11.14 -19.67 1.04
C LEU A 222 -11.55 -20.09 2.46
N ALA A 223 -10.58 -20.34 3.33
CA ALA A 223 -10.83 -20.67 4.74
C ALA A 223 -11.53 -19.50 5.46
N ALA A 224 -11.01 -18.28 5.29
CA ALA A 224 -11.58 -17.09 5.89
C ALA A 224 -13.00 -16.75 5.39
N LEU A 225 -13.34 -17.12 4.15
CA LEU A 225 -14.69 -16.95 3.60
C LEU A 225 -15.70 -18.01 4.08
N THR A 226 -15.24 -19.08 4.74
CA THR A 226 -16.07 -20.22 5.17
C THR A 226 -16.50 -20.14 6.64
N ASN A 227 -15.74 -19.41 7.46
CA ASN A 227 -16.06 -19.11 8.87
C ASN A 227 -16.87 -17.83 9.00
#